data_AF-A0A956DYP3-F1
#
_entry.id   AF-A0A956DYP3-F1
#
_cell.length_a   1.000
_cell.length_b   1.000
_cell.length_c   1.000
_cell.angle_alpha   90.00
_cell.angle_beta   90.00
_cell.angle_gamma   90.00
#
_symmetry.space_group_name_H-M   'P 1'
#
loop_
_entity.id
_entity.type
_entity.pdbx_description
1 polymer ?
#
loop_
_entity_poly.entity_id
_entity_poly.type
_entity_poly.pdbx_seq_one_letter_code
_entity_poly.pdbx_strand_id
1 'polypeptide(L)'
;MKQSHKTLLLWVLLIMIFLGIWTLLSPENRPTSKVSYTEFLAFVEADKGQPHVERLTIKDGDYVFVVKNPQNGTTEKKLAEGPRQVEPEVIDSLRKHGVVVNFEGEKESPFWSGALVTIVPMVLLLGMFYLFMRQLQAGGGKAMSFGKSRARMLNESANNVTFKDVAGIEESKTELEEIIEFLREPK
;
A
#
# COMPACT_ATOMS: atom_id res chain seq x y z
N MET A 1 -11.28 -16.96 -22.64
CA MET A 1 -11.52 -15.78 -21.78
C MET A 1 -10.17 -15.19 -21.38
N LYS A 2 -9.89 -13.97 -21.84
CA LYS A 2 -8.56 -13.37 -21.93
C LYS A 2 -8.01 -13.02 -20.54
N GLN A 3 -6.74 -13.36 -20.30
CA GLN A 3 -5.92 -13.28 -19.08
C GLN A 3 -6.04 -11.99 -18.22
N SER A 4 -6.61 -10.90 -18.76
CA SER A 4 -6.76 -9.59 -18.10
C SER A 4 -7.63 -9.58 -16.84
N HIS A 5 -8.66 -10.41 -16.73
CA HIS A 5 -9.52 -10.44 -15.53
C HIS A 5 -8.78 -11.03 -14.32
N LYS A 6 -7.88 -11.99 -14.53
CA LYS A 6 -7.06 -12.59 -13.47
C LYS A 6 -6.03 -11.60 -12.92
N THR A 7 -5.42 -10.79 -13.79
CA THR A 7 -4.53 -9.70 -13.38
C THR A 7 -5.28 -8.58 -12.67
N LEU A 8 -6.49 -8.22 -13.14
CA LEU A 8 -7.32 -7.21 -12.48
C LEU A 8 -7.77 -7.65 -11.08
N LEU A 9 -8.20 -8.91 -10.92
CA LEU A 9 -8.55 -9.48 -9.61
C LEU A 9 -7.36 -9.47 -8.64
N LEU A 10 -6.15 -9.75 -9.13
CA LEU A 10 -4.91 -9.67 -8.34
C LEU A 10 -4.62 -8.25 -7.84
N TRP A 11 -4.77 -7.24 -8.70
CA TRP A 11 -4.58 -5.84 -8.32
C TRP A 11 -5.65 -5.36 -7.32
N VAL A 12 -6.90 -5.75 -7.51
CA VAL A 12 -8.00 -5.43 -6.57
C VAL A 12 -7.76 -6.07 -5.21
N LEU A 13 -7.36 -7.34 -5.18
CA LEU A 13 -7.01 -8.04 -3.93
C LEU A 13 -5.85 -7.33 -3.20
N LEU A 14 -4.84 -6.87 -3.94
CA LEU A 14 -3.69 -6.17 -3.37
C LEU A 14 -4.07 -4.81 -2.77
N ILE A 15 -4.89 -4.02 -3.47
CA ILE A 15 -5.40 -2.75 -2.94
C ILE A 15 -6.25 -3.00 -1.70
N MET A 16 -7.06 -4.06 -1.68
CA MET A 16 -7.89 -4.41 -0.53
C MET A 16 -7.04 -4.80 0.70
N ILE A 17 -5.99 -5.62 0.51
CA ILE A 17 -5.04 -5.97 1.58
C ILE A 17 -4.27 -4.73 2.04
N PHE A 18 -3.82 -3.89 1.11
CA PHE A 18 -3.13 -2.65 1.44
C PHE A 18 -4.01 -1.72 2.27
N LEU A 19 -5.27 -1.51 1.87
CA LEU A 19 -6.23 -0.70 2.63
C LEU A 19 -6.52 -1.32 4.00
N GLY A 20 -6.68 -2.64 4.09
CA GLY A 20 -6.89 -3.34 5.37
C GLY A 20 -5.68 -3.25 6.30
N ILE A 21 -4.47 -3.30 5.77
CA ILE A 21 -3.24 -3.05 6.54
C ILE A 21 -3.15 -1.57 6.91
N TRP A 22 -3.45 -0.66 5.98
CA TRP A 22 -3.41 0.78 6.20
C TRP A 22 -4.37 1.20 7.30
N THR A 23 -5.57 0.63 7.37
CA THR A 23 -6.51 0.90 8.47
C THR A 23 -6.00 0.34 9.80
N LEU A 24 -5.36 -0.84 9.79
CA LEU A 24 -4.77 -1.46 10.99
C LEU A 24 -3.54 -0.70 11.51
N LEU A 25 -2.77 -0.08 10.61
CA LEU A 25 -1.57 0.69 10.93
C LEU A 25 -1.85 2.18 11.12
N SER A 26 -2.98 2.68 10.65
CA SER A 26 -3.39 4.06 10.87
C SER A 26 -3.60 4.27 12.36
N PRO A 27 -2.79 5.12 13.01
CA PRO A 27 -3.00 5.45 14.40
C PRO A 27 -4.21 6.38 14.48
N GLU A 28 -5.41 5.81 14.57
CA GLU A 28 -6.69 6.53 14.58
C GLU A 28 -6.85 7.49 15.79
N ASN A 29 -5.88 7.57 16.69
CA ASN A 29 -6.01 8.31 17.95
C ASN A 29 -4.71 8.97 18.43
N ARG A 30 -3.99 9.68 17.56
CA ARG A 30 -2.98 10.63 18.08
C ARG A 30 -3.72 11.82 18.68
N PRO A 31 -3.38 12.26 19.91
CA PRO A 31 -3.92 13.48 20.47
C PRO A 31 -3.70 14.63 19.48
N THR A 32 -4.77 15.29 19.07
CA THR A 32 -4.71 16.31 18.00
C THR A 32 -4.16 17.64 18.50
N SER A 33 -4.14 17.87 19.81
CA SER A 33 -3.58 19.06 20.42
C SER A 33 -2.89 18.75 21.74
N LYS A 34 -1.62 19.20 21.85
CA LYS A 34 -0.89 19.24 23.11
C LYS A 34 -1.30 20.51 23.86
N VAL A 35 -1.81 20.34 25.07
CA VAL A 35 -2.29 21.42 25.94
C VAL A 35 -1.52 21.41 27.25
N SER A 36 -1.50 22.54 27.95
CA SER A 36 -0.80 22.64 29.23
C SER A 36 -1.54 21.86 30.33
N TYR A 37 -0.81 21.47 31.38
CA TYR A 37 -1.42 20.85 32.56
C TYR A 37 -2.49 21.72 33.22
N THR A 38 -2.25 23.04 33.29
CA THR A 38 -3.23 24.00 33.82
C THR A 38 -4.50 24.04 32.97
N GLU A 39 -4.36 23.97 31.65
CA GLU A 39 -5.52 23.93 30.74
C GLU A 39 -6.30 22.62 30.89
N PHE A 40 -5.62 21.50 31.14
CA PHE A 40 -6.25 20.24 31.50
C PHE A 40 -7.08 20.38 32.80
N LEU A 41 -6.51 20.95 33.86
CA LEU A 41 -7.25 21.18 35.11
C LEU A 41 -8.49 22.05 34.89
N ALA A 42 -8.37 23.08 34.05
CA ALA A 42 -9.52 23.91 33.67
C ALA A 42 -10.63 23.11 32.97
N PHE A 43 -10.30 22.12 32.12
CA PHE A 43 -11.29 21.22 31.52
C PHE A 43 -11.90 20.21 32.51
N VAL A 44 -11.18 19.85 33.57
CA VAL A 44 -11.68 18.95 34.62
C VAL A 44 -12.65 19.69 35.55
N GLU A 45 -12.36 20.95 35.85
CA GLU A 45 -13.20 21.81 36.70
C GLU A 45 -14.37 22.45 35.94
N ALA A 46 -14.38 22.33 34.61
CA ALA A 46 -15.47 22.85 33.78
C ALA A 46 -16.80 22.12 34.08
N ASP A 47 -17.86 22.91 34.22
CA ASP A 47 -19.21 22.39 34.38
C ASP A 47 -19.67 21.56 33.16
N LYS A 48 -20.64 20.66 33.36
CA LYS A 48 -21.21 19.82 32.29
C LYS A 48 -21.83 20.59 31.11
N GLY A 49 -22.09 21.88 31.27
CA GLY A 49 -22.55 22.79 30.22
C GLY A 49 -21.43 23.38 29.34
N GLN A 50 -20.17 23.19 29.73
CA GLN A 50 -18.97 23.60 29.02
C GLN A 50 -18.18 22.37 28.53
N PRO A 51 -17.17 22.56 27.67
CA PRO A 51 -16.26 21.47 27.29
C PRO A 51 -15.62 20.87 28.54
N HIS A 52 -15.95 19.62 28.85
CA HIS A 52 -15.48 18.93 30.05
C HIS A 52 -14.81 17.61 29.70
N VAL A 53 -13.96 17.13 30.61
CA VAL A 53 -13.30 15.83 30.45
C VAL A 53 -14.29 14.69 30.75
N GLU A 54 -14.44 13.76 29.81
CA GLU A 54 -15.25 12.55 30.02
C GLU A 54 -14.39 11.36 30.45
N ARG A 55 -13.21 11.23 29.83
CA ARG A 55 -12.27 10.14 30.07
C ARG A 55 -10.85 10.66 30.16
N LEU A 56 -10.12 10.17 31.15
CA LEU A 56 -8.71 10.44 31.34
C LEU A 56 -7.94 9.11 31.33
N THR A 57 -6.88 9.03 30.55
CA THR A 57 -5.92 7.92 30.54
C THR A 57 -4.55 8.47 30.88
N ILE A 58 -3.96 7.98 31.96
CA ILE A 58 -2.63 8.43 32.41
C ILE A 58 -1.62 7.35 32.08
N LYS A 59 -0.54 7.74 31.41
CA LYS A 59 0.55 6.87 30.98
C LYS A 59 1.90 7.55 31.23
N ASP A 60 2.61 7.15 32.28
CA ASP A 60 3.92 7.70 32.70
C ASP A 60 4.05 9.25 32.63
N GLY A 61 3.06 9.98 33.15
CA GLY A 61 3.07 11.46 33.13
C GLY A 61 2.45 12.08 31.88
N ASP A 62 2.08 11.29 30.87
CA ASP A 62 1.20 11.72 29.78
C ASP A 62 -0.26 11.53 30.17
N TYR A 63 -1.02 12.62 30.13
CA TYR A 63 -2.45 12.67 30.40
C TYR A 63 -3.17 12.77 29.06
N VAL A 64 -3.67 11.64 28.56
CA VAL A 64 -4.52 11.59 27.35
C VAL A 64 -5.97 11.68 27.78
N PHE A 65 -6.67 12.72 27.37
CA PHE A 65 -8.05 12.94 27.79
C PHE A 65 -8.98 13.27 26.62
N VAL A 66 -10.25 12.90 26.79
CA VAL A 66 -11.32 13.16 25.83
C VAL A 66 -12.15 14.32 26.36
N VAL A 67 -12.12 15.45 25.66
CA VAL A 67 -12.98 16.60 25.93
C VAL A 67 -14.24 16.46 25.10
N LYS A 68 -15.40 16.50 25.75
CA LYS A 68 -16.70 16.52 25.09
C LYS A 68 -17.25 17.93 25.11
N ASN A 69 -17.52 18.49 23.94
CA ASN A 69 -18.18 19.78 23.82
C ASN A 69 -19.71 19.58 23.78
N PRO A 70 -20.47 20.01 24.81
CA PRO A 70 -21.92 19.84 24.86
C PRO A 70 -22.66 20.63 23.79
N GLN A 71 -22.07 21.70 23.26
CA GLN A 71 -22.72 22.61 22.31
C GLN A 71 -22.84 21.99 20.92
N ASN A 72 -21.80 21.28 20.47
CA ASN A 72 -21.74 20.66 19.15
C ASN A 72 -21.73 19.12 19.19
N GLY A 73 -21.69 18.52 20.38
CA GLY A 73 -21.55 17.07 20.57
C GLY A 73 -20.19 16.51 20.11
N THR A 74 -19.23 17.36 19.75
CA THR A 74 -17.90 16.94 19.28
C THR A 74 -17.06 16.43 20.44
N THR A 75 -16.25 15.41 20.17
CA THR A 75 -15.26 14.91 21.11
C THR A 75 -13.86 15.11 20.53
N GLU A 76 -12.95 15.62 21.35
CA GLU A 76 -11.57 15.88 20.97
C GLU A 76 -10.62 15.18 21.93
N LYS A 77 -9.60 14.52 21.38
CA LYS A 77 -8.52 13.92 22.17
C LYS A 77 -7.39 14.91 22.33
N LYS A 78 -7.07 15.25 23.57
CA LYS A 78 -5.99 16.15 23.95
C LYS A 78 -4.95 15.43 24.80
N LEU A 79 -3.73 15.94 24.77
CA LEU A 79 -2.62 15.45 25.59
C LEU A 79 -2.08 16.59 26.44
N ALA A 80 -1.97 16.37 27.75
CA ALA A 80 -1.21 17.21 28.66
C ALA A 80 -0.08 16.40 29.30
N GLU A 81 1.07 17.05 29.52
CA GLU A 81 2.15 16.48 30.32
C GLU A 81 1.98 17.00 31.76
N GLY A 82 1.94 16.10 32.73
CA GLY A 82 1.72 16.41 34.13
C GLY A 82 2.62 15.62 35.07
N PRO A 83 2.44 15.77 36.39
CA PRO A 83 3.22 15.02 37.36
C PRO A 83 2.95 13.51 37.23
N ARG A 84 3.98 12.67 37.39
CA ARG A 84 3.81 11.21 37.34
C ARG A 84 2.86 10.66 38.40
N GLN A 85 2.79 11.34 39.54
CA GLN A 85 1.88 11.03 40.63
C GLN A 85 0.79 12.10 40.65
N VAL A 86 -0.45 11.67 40.47
CA VAL A 86 -1.60 12.58 40.53
C VAL A 86 -1.81 12.99 41.98
N GLU A 87 -1.92 14.30 42.20
CA GLU A 87 -2.22 14.86 43.51
C GLU A 87 -3.62 14.42 44.00
N PRO A 88 -3.81 14.17 45.31
CA PRO A 88 -5.11 13.74 45.85
C PRO A 88 -6.25 14.72 45.53
N GLU A 89 -5.97 16.03 45.54
CA GLU A 89 -6.96 17.08 45.23
C GLU A 89 -7.51 16.96 43.81
N VAL A 90 -6.65 16.59 42.84
CA VAL A 90 -7.05 16.38 41.45
C VAL A 90 -7.88 15.12 41.30
N ILE A 91 -7.54 14.05 42.03
CA ILE A 91 -8.33 12.80 42.05
C ILE A 91 -9.75 13.08 42.58
N ASP A 92 -9.85 13.89 43.63
CA ASP A 92 -11.14 14.27 44.21
C ASP A 92 -11.96 15.12 43.24
N SER A 93 -11.33 16.06 42.53
CA SER A 93 -11.99 16.85 41.47
C SER A 93 -12.49 15.97 40.32
N LEU A 94 -11.66 15.04 39.83
CA LEU A 94 -12.03 14.06 38.80
C LEU A 94 -13.22 13.20 39.24
N ARG A 95 -13.22 12.73 40.49
CA ARG A 95 -14.31 11.94 41.06
C ARG A 95 -15.61 12.75 41.18
N LYS A 96 -15.51 14.01 41.64
CA LYS A 96 -16.65 14.92 41.81
C LYS A 96 -17.35 15.20 40.47
N HIS A 97 -16.58 15.35 39.40
CA HIS A 97 -17.11 15.60 38.05
C HIS A 97 -17.48 14.30 37.30
N GLY A 98 -17.23 13.13 37.89
CA GLY A 98 -17.60 11.83 37.32
C GLY A 98 -16.71 11.41 36.14
N VAL A 99 -15.46 11.88 36.11
CA VAL A 99 -14.49 11.53 35.06
C VAL A 99 -14.05 10.08 35.21
N VAL A 100 -14.08 9.32 34.12
CA VAL A 100 -13.56 7.95 34.11
C VAL A 100 -12.04 7.99 33.98
N VAL A 101 -11.35 7.60 35.05
CA VAL A 101 -9.87 7.60 35.11
C VAL A 101 -9.34 6.18 34.90
N ASN A 102 -8.53 6.02 33.85
CA ASN A 102 -7.79 4.79 33.55
C ASN A 102 -6.29 5.02 33.78
N PHE A 103 -5.70 4.24 34.68
CA PHE A 103 -4.25 4.21 34.84
C PHE A 103 -3.68 3.08 33.97
N GLU A 104 -2.98 3.47 32.90
CA GLU A 104 -2.17 2.54 32.13
C GLU A 104 -0.77 2.56 32.73
N GLY A 105 -0.51 1.60 33.61
CA GLY A 105 0.85 1.32 34.04
C GLY A 105 1.73 1.06 32.83
N GLU A 106 3.03 1.32 32.97
CA GLU A 106 4.03 1.01 31.97
C GLU A 106 4.08 -0.52 31.79
N LYS A 107 3.15 -1.05 31.00
CA LYS A 107 3.31 -2.37 30.43
C LYS A 107 4.46 -2.18 29.49
N GLU A 108 5.65 -2.57 29.93
CA GLU A 108 6.78 -2.90 29.08
C GLU A 108 6.26 -3.91 28.06
N SER A 109 5.65 -3.39 26.99
CA SER A 109 5.37 -4.18 25.81
C SER A 109 6.74 -4.61 25.36
N PRO A 110 7.03 -5.92 25.35
CA PRO A 110 8.35 -6.36 24.98
C PRO A 110 8.71 -5.69 23.65
N PHE A 111 9.89 -5.09 23.53
CA PHE A 111 10.28 -4.32 22.35
C PHE A 111 9.97 -5.05 21.02
N TRP A 112 10.03 -6.37 21.03
CA TRP A 112 9.68 -7.24 19.92
C TRP A 112 8.19 -7.22 19.51
N SER A 113 7.24 -6.95 20.40
CA SER A 113 5.80 -6.95 20.09
C SER A 113 5.42 -5.75 19.20
N GLY A 114 5.89 -4.56 19.55
CA GLY A 114 5.74 -3.36 18.71
C GLY A 114 6.47 -3.51 17.37
N ALA A 115 7.69 -4.05 17.41
CA ALA A 115 8.47 -4.31 16.22
C ALA A 115 7.78 -5.31 15.27
N LEU A 116 7.19 -6.41 15.77
CA LEU A 116 6.44 -7.36 14.94
C LEU A 116 5.24 -6.72 14.27
N VAL A 117 4.47 -5.88 14.97
CA VAL A 117 3.30 -5.20 14.41
C VAL A 117 3.68 -4.30 13.24
N THR A 118 4.88 -3.69 13.26
CA THR A 118 5.37 -2.85 12.15
C THR A 118 6.11 -3.65 11.07
N ILE A 119 6.92 -4.64 11.46
CA ILE A 119 7.77 -5.42 10.55
C ILE A 119 6.96 -6.44 9.76
N VAL A 120 5.98 -7.11 10.37
CA VAL A 120 5.17 -8.15 9.69
C VAL A 120 4.45 -7.60 8.45
N PRO A 121 3.74 -6.45 8.51
CA PRO A 121 3.15 -5.84 7.32
C PRO A 121 4.19 -5.44 6.28
N MET A 122 5.34 -4.90 6.71
CA MET A 122 6.42 -4.49 5.81
C MET A 122 7.03 -5.69 5.07
N VAL A 123 7.30 -6.78 5.78
CA VAL A 123 7.83 -8.02 5.20
C VAL A 123 6.81 -8.68 4.29
N LEU A 124 5.52 -8.66 4.63
CA LEU A 124 4.46 -9.13 3.73
C LEU A 124 4.41 -8.30 2.44
N LEU A 125 4.52 -6.97 2.52
CA LEU A 125 4.57 -6.11 1.34
C LEU A 125 5.81 -6.39 0.49
N LEU A 126 6.99 -6.50 1.10
CA LEU A 126 8.24 -6.83 0.39
C LEU A 126 8.20 -8.24 -0.22
N GLY A 127 7.66 -9.22 0.49
CA GLY A 127 7.49 -10.59 0.00
C GLY A 127 6.51 -10.66 -1.15
N MET A 128 5.38 -9.97 -1.04
CA MET A 128 4.42 -9.81 -2.13
C MET A 128 5.09 -9.14 -3.33
N PHE A 129 5.76 -8.00 -3.13
CA PHE A 129 6.49 -7.28 -4.17
C PHE A 129 7.54 -8.15 -4.87
N TYR A 130 8.28 -8.95 -4.11
CA TYR A 130 9.23 -9.92 -4.66
C TYR A 130 8.55 -11.00 -5.51
N LEU A 131 7.42 -11.56 -5.04
CA LEU A 131 6.63 -12.51 -5.83
C LEU A 131 6.08 -11.87 -7.11
N PHE A 132 5.73 -10.58 -7.08
CA PHE A 132 5.33 -9.82 -8.27
C PHE A 132 6.49 -9.61 -9.24
N MET A 133 7.68 -9.23 -8.76
CA MET A 133 8.89 -9.17 -9.60
C MET A 133 9.18 -10.53 -10.23
N ARG A 134 9.03 -11.62 -9.47
CA ARG A 134 9.16 -12.98 -9.98
C ARG A 134 8.13 -13.32 -11.05
N GLN A 135 6.86 -12.90 -10.89
CA GLN A 135 5.81 -13.13 -11.88
C GLN A 135 5.96 -12.26 -13.14
N LEU A 136 6.39 -11.00 -12.99
CA LEU A 136 6.65 -10.10 -14.11
C LEU A 136 7.87 -10.55 -14.93
N GLN A 137 8.90 -11.08 -14.27
CA GLN A 137 10.09 -11.62 -14.92
C GLN A 137 9.84 -13.01 -15.52
N ALA A 138 8.96 -13.84 -14.92
CA ALA A 138 8.48 -15.09 -15.52
C ALA A 138 7.47 -14.86 -16.68
N GLY A 139 6.81 -13.69 -16.72
CA GLY A 139 6.15 -13.15 -17.91
C GLY A 139 7.10 -12.41 -18.86
N GLY A 140 8.41 -12.48 -18.58
CA GLY A 140 9.50 -11.76 -19.21
C GLY A 140 9.50 -11.90 -20.71
N GLY A 141 9.15 -10.80 -21.37
CA GLY A 141 9.29 -10.65 -22.80
C GLY A 141 8.19 -9.83 -23.42
N LYS A 142 6.92 -10.01 -23.03
CA LYS A 142 5.80 -9.49 -23.85
C LYS A 142 5.59 -7.98 -23.82
N ALA A 143 5.78 -7.31 -22.68
CA ALA A 143 5.61 -5.85 -22.59
C ALA A 143 6.82 -5.09 -23.20
N MET A 144 8.04 -5.63 -23.10
CA MET A 144 9.24 -5.05 -23.73
C MET A 144 9.40 -5.48 -25.20
N SER A 145 8.72 -6.56 -25.64
CA SER A 145 8.65 -6.98 -27.05
C SER A 145 7.62 -6.20 -27.86
N PHE A 146 6.79 -5.35 -27.25
CA PHE A 146 5.86 -4.49 -28.01
C PHE A 146 6.60 -3.43 -28.85
N GLY A 147 7.89 -3.16 -28.58
CA GLY A 147 8.75 -2.31 -29.42
C GLY A 147 9.72 -3.06 -30.32
N LYS A 148 9.93 -4.37 -30.11
CA LYS A 148 10.76 -5.19 -31.00
C LYS A 148 9.87 -5.74 -32.09
N SER A 149 9.73 -4.95 -33.14
CA SER A 149 9.30 -5.38 -34.48
C SER A 149 9.53 -6.88 -34.68
N ARG A 150 8.44 -7.63 -34.90
CA ARG A 150 8.47 -9.00 -35.45
C ARG A 150 8.85 -8.99 -36.94
N ALA A 151 9.69 -8.05 -37.38
CA ALA A 151 10.36 -8.19 -38.65
C ALA A 151 11.24 -9.43 -38.53
N ARG A 152 10.79 -10.52 -39.14
CA ARG A 152 11.67 -11.58 -39.59
C ARG A 152 12.65 -10.87 -40.51
N MET A 153 13.85 -10.53 -40.04
CA MET A 153 14.93 -10.20 -40.96
C MET A 153 15.14 -11.48 -41.76
N LEU A 154 14.54 -11.55 -42.94
CA LEU A 154 15.08 -12.39 -43.98
C LEU A 154 16.48 -11.83 -44.19
N ASN A 155 17.46 -12.50 -43.60
CA ASN A 155 18.82 -12.39 -44.12
C ASN A 155 18.70 -12.77 -45.59
N GLU A 156 18.82 -11.76 -46.47
CA GLU A 156 18.89 -11.93 -47.93
C GLU A 156 20.00 -12.92 -48.32
N SER A 157 20.95 -13.16 -47.40
CA SER A 157 22.05 -14.12 -47.51
C SER A 157 21.70 -15.58 -47.23
N ALA A 158 20.48 -15.93 -46.79
CA ALA A 158 20.20 -17.27 -46.27
C ALA A 158 19.51 -18.25 -47.24
N ASN A 159 19.10 -17.85 -48.44
CA ASN A 159 18.42 -18.80 -49.33
C ASN A 159 18.53 -18.44 -50.82
N ASN A 160 19.74 -18.51 -51.37
CA ASN A 160 19.94 -18.55 -52.82
C ASN A 160 19.69 -19.98 -53.32
N VAL A 161 18.43 -20.32 -53.56
CA VAL A 161 18.06 -21.60 -54.20
C VAL A 161 18.16 -21.43 -55.72
N THR A 162 18.88 -22.32 -56.39
CA THR A 162 19.01 -22.32 -57.85
C THR A 162 18.12 -23.39 -58.48
N PHE A 163 17.84 -23.30 -59.78
CA PHE A 163 17.07 -24.32 -60.51
C PHE A 163 17.67 -25.74 -60.42
N LYS A 164 18.98 -25.84 -60.14
CA LYS A 164 19.68 -27.11 -59.92
C LYS A 164 19.27 -27.80 -58.61
N ASP A 165 18.76 -27.03 -57.65
CA ASP A 165 18.39 -27.51 -56.31
C ASP A 165 16.92 -27.98 -56.23
N VAL A 166 16.17 -27.84 -57.32
CA VAL A 166 14.77 -28.29 -57.45
C VAL A 166 14.74 -29.55 -58.30
N ALA A 167 14.15 -30.65 -57.84
CA ALA A 167 14.08 -31.91 -58.59
C ALA A 167 12.63 -32.33 -58.85
N GLY A 168 12.39 -32.95 -60.01
CA GLY A 168 11.13 -33.65 -60.31
C GLY A 168 10.05 -32.85 -61.03
N ILE A 169 10.30 -31.59 -61.39
CA ILE A 169 9.34 -30.71 -62.07
C ILE A 169 10.03 -29.94 -63.20
N GLU A 170 10.56 -30.66 -64.20
CA GLU A 170 11.31 -30.04 -65.31
C GLU A 170 10.45 -29.14 -66.21
N GLU A 171 9.18 -29.50 -66.43
CA GLU A 171 8.26 -28.71 -67.26
C GLU A 171 8.06 -27.29 -66.70
N SER A 172 7.81 -27.16 -65.39
CA SER A 172 7.65 -25.85 -64.75
C SER A 172 8.96 -25.06 -64.61
N LYS A 173 10.13 -25.71 -64.67
CA LYS A 173 11.40 -24.98 -64.71
C LYS A 173 11.57 -24.29 -66.05
N THR A 174 11.32 -25.00 -67.15
CA THR A 174 11.43 -24.46 -68.51
C THR A 174 10.47 -23.29 -68.70
N GLU A 175 9.20 -23.42 -68.27
CA GLU A 175 8.23 -22.32 -68.35
C GLU A 175 8.69 -21.08 -67.55
N LEU A 176 9.29 -21.28 -66.37
CA LEU A 176 9.80 -20.17 -65.57
C LEU A 176 11.06 -19.54 -66.17
N GLU A 177 11.94 -20.33 -66.79
CA GLU A 177 13.12 -19.84 -67.53
C GLU A 177 12.69 -18.96 -68.71
N GLU A 178 11.66 -19.35 -69.47
CA GLU A 178 11.10 -18.55 -70.57
C GLU A 178 10.55 -17.20 -70.08
N ILE A 179 9.84 -17.18 -68.95
CA ILE A 179 9.33 -15.93 -68.36
C ILE A 179 10.49 -15.02 -67.93
N ILE A 180 11.55 -15.57 -67.35
CA ILE A 180 12.73 -14.80 -66.95
C ILE A 180 13.44 -14.24 -68.20
N GLU A 181 13.58 -15.03 -69.25
CA GLU A 181 14.19 -14.61 -70.52
C GLU A 181 13.39 -13.47 -71.15
N PHE A 182 12.05 -13.57 -71.17
CA PHE A 182 11.16 -12.50 -71.60
C PHE A 182 11.33 -11.20 -70.80
N LEU A 183 11.50 -11.31 -69.47
CA LEU A 183 11.73 -10.14 -68.61
C LEU A 183 13.14 -9.57 -68.74
N ARG A 184 14.12 -10.39 -69.12
CA ARG A 184 15.53 -10.00 -69.25
C ARG A 184 15.82 -9.31 -70.57
N GLU A 185 15.16 -9.74 -71.64
CA GLU A 185 15.26 -9.14 -72.98
C GLU A 185 13.87 -8.78 -73.53
N PRO A 186 13.23 -7.74 -72.98
CA PRO A 186 11.94 -7.28 -73.50
C PRO A 186 12.15 -6.64 -74.89
N LYS A 187 11.57 -7.24 -75.93
CA LYS A 187 11.37 -6.59 -77.24
C LYS A 187 10.00 -5.94 -77.31
#